data_AF-X1R5E8-F1
#
_entry.id   AF-X1R5E8-F1
#
_cell.length_a   1.000
_cell.length_b   1.000
_cell.length_c   1.000
_cell.angle_alpha   90.00
_cell.angle_beta   90.00
_cell.angle_gamma   90.00
#
_symmetry.space_group_name_H-M   'P 1'
#
loop_
_entity.id
_entity.type
_entity.pdbx_description
1 polymer ?
#
loop_
_entity_poly.entity_id
_entity_poly.type
_entity_poly.pdbx_seq_one_letter_code
_entity_poly.pdbx_strand_id
1 'polypeptide(L)'
;MYCDLATDANGNVWVVAEDDGISACFYNGISWSDLMLVPTHGLSCSYPIAIGDSLGNLWVCWMGSGPGEGYHIWGNTYIQGQWGAPVLISYPGSHNELTYSMTTDKQGKVWVGWYWFSGFDQAICASFNDGSAWSDTMVIAEYSYSSRGPALTVDTSGKVWAGWLGCDSGSNWRVYASYYDESVWSDPMLVSDESGVGGWPIAIT
;
A
#
# COMPACT_ATOMS: atom_id res chain seq x y z
N MET A 1 -14.32 6.07 -10.23
CA MET A 1 -14.16 6.95 -9.07
C MET A 1 -13.80 6.05 -7.90
N TYR A 2 -12.57 6.18 -7.42
CA TYR A 2 -12.05 5.39 -6.31
C TYR A 2 -12.02 6.28 -5.06
N CYS A 3 -12.29 5.69 -3.92
CA CYS A 3 -12.20 6.37 -2.63
C CYS A 3 -11.76 5.37 -1.57
N ASP A 4 -11.19 5.91 -0.50
CA ASP A 4 -10.77 5.15 0.67
C ASP A 4 -11.10 5.91 1.96
N LEU A 5 -11.22 5.16 3.04
CA LEU A 5 -11.50 5.65 4.38
C LEU A 5 -10.32 5.33 5.31
N ALA A 6 -9.89 6.31 6.08
CA ALA A 6 -8.84 6.14 7.07
C ALA A 6 -9.19 6.84 8.37
N THR A 7 -8.52 6.46 9.45
CA THR A 7 -8.54 7.19 10.72
C THR A 7 -7.14 7.65 11.07
N ASP A 8 -7.01 8.88 11.55
CA ASP A 8 -5.77 9.35 12.16
C ASP A 8 -5.75 9.11 13.68
N ALA A 9 -4.60 9.32 14.32
CA ALA A 9 -4.46 9.13 15.77
C ALA A 9 -5.26 10.15 16.61
N ASN A 10 -5.73 11.25 16.00
CA ASN A 10 -6.62 12.21 16.67
C ASN A 10 -8.09 11.76 16.65
N GLY A 11 -8.40 10.64 15.99
CA GLY A 11 -9.74 10.10 15.85
C GLY A 11 -10.55 10.76 14.73
N ASN A 12 -9.92 11.53 13.84
CA ASN A 12 -10.61 12.06 12.67
C ASN A 12 -10.85 10.93 11.67
N VAL A 13 -12.03 10.92 11.05
CA VAL A 13 -12.35 10.02 9.93
C VAL A 13 -12.06 10.75 8.62
N TRP A 14 -11.12 10.24 7.86
CA TRP A 14 -10.68 10.78 6.58
C TRP A 14 -11.37 10.07 5.43
N VAL A 15 -11.82 10.85 4.44
CA VAL A 15 -12.19 10.37 3.11
C VAL A 15 -11.13 10.89 2.15
N VAL A 16 -10.52 9.99 1.39
CA VAL A 16 -9.70 10.34 0.23
C VAL A 16 -10.36 9.82 -1.03
N ALA A 17 -10.35 10.63 -2.10
CA ALA A 17 -11.07 10.28 -3.32
C ALA A 17 -10.37 10.80 -4.57
N GLU A 18 -10.62 10.10 -5.67
CA GLU A 18 -10.26 10.55 -7.01
C GLU A 18 -11.39 11.43 -7.57
N ASP A 19 -11.14 12.75 -7.66
CA ASP A 19 -12.09 13.77 -8.13
C ASP A 19 -11.32 14.94 -8.75
N ASP A 20 -11.14 14.93 -10.09
CA ASP A 20 -10.27 15.85 -10.85
C ASP A 20 -8.85 16.01 -10.25
N GLY A 21 -8.32 14.90 -9.73
CA GLY A 21 -7.10 14.82 -8.93
C GLY A 21 -7.31 13.88 -7.74
N ILE A 22 -6.44 13.96 -6.73
CA ILE A 22 -6.69 13.31 -5.43
C ILE A 22 -7.13 14.40 -4.44
N SER A 23 -8.29 14.19 -3.82
CA SER A 23 -8.83 15.06 -2.80
C SER A 23 -8.96 14.34 -1.46
N ALA A 24 -8.99 15.13 -0.38
CA ALA A 24 -9.13 14.64 0.98
C ALA A 24 -9.98 15.60 1.82
N CYS A 25 -10.81 15.05 2.70
CA CYS A 25 -11.45 15.80 3.78
C CYS A 25 -11.59 14.90 5.00
N PHE A 26 -11.82 15.50 6.18
CA PHE A 26 -11.98 14.73 7.40
C PHE A 26 -13.13 15.22 8.26
N TYR A 27 -13.74 14.28 8.99
CA TYR A 27 -14.72 14.54 10.02
C TYR A 27 -14.05 14.48 11.40
N ASN A 28 -14.15 15.56 12.16
CA ASN A 28 -13.49 15.70 13.46
C ASN A 28 -14.38 15.33 14.67
N GLY A 29 -15.48 14.62 14.42
CA GLY A 29 -16.50 14.33 15.44
C GLY A 29 -17.59 15.40 15.57
N ILE A 30 -17.45 16.55 14.90
CA ILE A 30 -18.41 17.66 14.94
C ILE A 30 -18.81 18.06 13.51
N SER A 31 -17.83 18.34 12.65
CA SER A 31 -18.04 18.81 11.28
C SER A 31 -17.01 18.22 10.33
N TRP A 32 -17.34 18.27 9.03
CA TRP A 32 -16.37 18.04 7.98
C TRP A 32 -15.45 19.26 7.82
N SER A 33 -14.18 19.00 7.49
CA SER A 33 -13.26 20.02 7.00
C SER A 33 -13.70 20.53 5.62
N ASP A 34 -13.11 21.64 5.17
CA ASP A 34 -13.12 21.99 3.76
C ASP A 34 -12.42 20.88 2.94
N LEU A 35 -12.82 20.74 1.67
CA LEU A 35 -12.18 19.82 0.73
C LEU A 35 -10.76 20.31 0.41
N MET A 36 -9.78 19.43 0.56
CA MET A 36 -8.38 19.71 0.26
C MET A 36 -7.96 18.94 -0.98
N LEU A 37 -7.20 19.58 -1.88
CA LEU A 37 -6.47 18.86 -2.92
C LEU A 37 -5.17 18.33 -2.32
N VAL A 38 -4.91 17.05 -2.52
CA VAL A 38 -3.64 16.41 -2.20
C VAL A 38 -2.64 16.78 -3.29
N PRO A 39 -1.51 17.45 -2.99
CA PRO A 39 -0.49 17.69 -4.00
C PRO A 39 0.04 16.36 -4.51
N THR A 40 -0.04 16.16 -5.83
CA THR A 40 0.41 14.94 -6.53
C THR A 40 1.60 15.21 -7.44
N HIS A 41 2.26 14.14 -7.89
CA HIS A 41 3.28 14.22 -8.92
C HIS A 41 2.65 14.06 -10.31
N GLY A 42 2.70 15.12 -11.13
CA GLY A 42 2.15 15.12 -12.48
C GLY A 42 0.62 15.15 -12.51
N LEU A 43 0.05 14.91 -13.70
CA LEU A 43 -1.40 15.00 -13.93
C LEU A 43 -2.11 13.65 -13.83
N SER A 44 -1.39 12.54 -13.84
CA SER A 44 -1.96 11.19 -13.76
C SER A 44 -1.86 10.70 -12.31
N CYS A 45 -3.00 10.63 -11.64
CA CYS A 45 -3.12 10.12 -10.28
C CYS A 45 -4.47 9.42 -10.11
N SER A 46 -4.46 8.18 -9.61
CA SER A 46 -5.67 7.37 -9.43
C SER A 46 -5.49 6.37 -8.28
N TYR A 47 -6.60 5.75 -7.85
CA TYR A 47 -6.64 4.70 -6.82
C TYR A 47 -6.05 5.14 -5.45
N PRO A 48 -6.51 6.27 -4.87
CA PRO A 48 -5.98 6.69 -3.58
C PRO A 48 -6.32 5.68 -2.49
N ILE A 49 -5.36 5.43 -1.60
CA ILE A 49 -5.57 4.80 -0.31
C ILE A 49 -4.90 5.64 0.77
N ALA A 50 -5.40 5.56 2.00
CA ALA A 50 -4.88 6.35 3.10
C ALA A 50 -4.75 5.55 4.40
N ILE A 51 -3.84 6.01 5.26
CA ILE A 51 -3.72 5.49 6.62
C ILE A 51 -3.14 6.54 7.56
N GLY A 52 -3.58 6.55 8.81
CA GLY A 52 -2.94 7.32 9.86
C GLY A 52 -1.64 6.67 10.33
N ASP A 53 -0.59 7.46 10.53
CA ASP A 53 0.57 7.02 11.31
C ASP A 53 0.32 7.16 12.82
N SER A 54 1.19 6.60 13.66
CA SER A 54 1.02 6.68 15.12
C SER A 54 1.28 8.07 15.71
N LEU A 55 1.79 9.01 14.91
CA LEU A 55 2.06 10.39 15.31
C LEU A 55 0.85 11.30 15.00
N GLY A 56 -0.20 10.75 14.39
CA GLY A 56 -1.41 11.48 14.05
C GLY A 56 -1.33 12.20 12.71
N ASN A 57 -0.34 11.87 11.88
CA ASN A 57 -0.30 12.33 10.50
C ASN A 57 -1.07 11.36 9.61
N LEU A 58 -1.58 11.86 8.49
CA LEU A 58 -2.20 11.02 7.46
C LEU A 58 -1.21 10.79 6.33
N TRP A 59 -1.05 9.55 5.90
CA TRP A 59 -0.42 9.21 4.63
C TRP A 59 -1.49 8.90 3.60
N VAL A 60 -1.31 9.44 2.39
CA VAL A 60 -2.12 9.12 1.22
C VAL A 60 -1.18 8.63 0.13
N CYS A 61 -1.45 7.44 -0.40
CA CYS A 61 -0.72 6.86 -1.52
C CYS A 61 -1.63 6.74 -2.74
N TRP A 62 -1.06 6.90 -3.93
CA TRP A 62 -1.78 6.79 -5.19
C TRP A 62 -0.88 6.23 -6.28
N MET A 63 -1.52 5.70 -7.33
CA MET A 63 -0.85 5.31 -8.56
C MET A 63 -0.67 6.55 -9.45
N GLY A 64 0.54 6.78 -9.95
CA GLY A 64 0.82 7.86 -10.89
C GLY A 64 2.00 7.59 -11.82
N SER A 65 2.16 8.42 -12.85
CA SER A 65 3.31 8.32 -13.76
C SER A 65 4.60 8.75 -13.09
N GLY A 66 5.74 8.23 -13.56
CA GLY A 66 7.04 8.47 -12.96
C GLY A 66 8.21 8.13 -13.88
N PRO A 67 9.40 7.89 -13.33
CA PRO A 67 10.59 7.59 -14.12
C PRO A 67 10.45 6.30 -14.95
N GLY A 68 10.64 6.40 -16.26
CA GLY A 68 10.53 5.26 -17.18
C GLY A 68 9.14 5.13 -17.80
N GLU A 69 8.84 3.94 -18.33
CA GLU A 69 7.52 3.62 -18.89
C GLU A 69 6.69 2.88 -17.84
N GLY A 70 5.51 3.41 -17.49
CA GLY A 70 4.57 2.75 -16.57
C GLY A 70 4.20 3.61 -15.36
N TYR A 71 3.53 2.98 -14.42
CA TYR A 71 3.02 3.59 -13.20
C TYR A 71 3.87 3.22 -11.97
N HIS A 72 3.80 4.08 -10.97
CA HIS A 72 4.44 3.91 -9.67
C HIS A 72 3.49 4.29 -8.55
N ILE A 73 3.81 3.81 -7.35
CA ILE A 73 3.18 4.25 -6.11
C ILE A 73 3.91 5.51 -5.65
N TRP A 74 3.15 6.58 -5.56
CA TRP A 74 3.54 7.84 -4.95
C TRP A 74 2.81 8.01 -3.63
N GLY A 75 3.37 8.80 -2.72
CA GLY A 75 2.68 9.18 -1.48
C GLY A 75 2.90 10.64 -1.10
N ASN A 76 2.01 11.16 -0.26
CA ASN A 76 2.15 12.43 0.43
C ASN A 76 1.66 12.27 1.87
N THR A 77 2.15 13.13 2.74
CA THR A 77 1.79 13.15 4.16
C THR A 77 1.15 14.48 4.52
N TYR A 78 0.12 14.42 5.36
CA TYR A 78 -0.55 15.57 5.96
C TYR A 78 -0.11 15.69 7.41
N ILE A 79 0.68 16.74 7.70
CA ILE A 79 1.29 16.99 9.01
C ILE A 79 0.83 18.37 9.48
N GLN A 80 0.27 18.43 10.69
CA GLN A 80 -0.10 19.68 11.36
C GLN A 80 -0.89 20.68 10.49
N GLY A 81 -1.84 20.18 9.70
CA GLY A 81 -2.71 21.03 8.90
C GLY A 81 -2.23 21.29 7.47
N GLN A 82 -1.09 20.72 7.04
CA GLN A 82 -0.48 21.00 5.75
C GLN A 82 -0.03 19.71 5.04
N TRP A 83 -0.17 19.69 3.71
CA TRP A 83 0.42 18.65 2.87
C TRP A 83 1.90 18.88 2.63
N GLY A 84 2.66 17.79 2.59
CA GLY A 84 4.05 17.79 2.15
C GLY A 84 4.20 17.79 0.62
N ALA A 85 5.38 17.36 0.17
CA ALA A 85 5.66 17.11 -1.24
C ALA A 85 5.47 15.61 -1.58
N PRO A 86 5.01 15.27 -2.80
CA PRO A 86 4.96 13.90 -3.27
C PRO A 86 6.32 13.20 -3.18
N VAL A 87 6.32 11.94 -2.73
CA VAL A 87 7.49 11.06 -2.70
C VAL A 87 7.22 9.79 -3.50
N LEU A 88 8.23 9.33 -4.23
CA LEU A 88 8.18 8.08 -4.99
C LEU A 88 8.49 6.91 -4.03
N ILE A 89 7.58 5.94 -3.94
CA ILE A 89 7.67 4.82 -2.98
C ILE A 89 8.15 3.55 -3.69
N SER A 90 7.54 3.18 -4.81
CA SER A 90 7.85 1.93 -5.51
C SER A 90 8.99 2.12 -6.54
N TYR A 91 10.24 2.09 -6.07
CA TYR A 91 11.44 2.21 -6.92
C TYR A 91 12.59 1.30 -6.42
N PRO A 92 13.44 0.76 -7.32
CA PRO A 92 13.37 0.78 -8.80
C PRO A 92 12.21 -0.06 -9.37
N GLY A 93 11.79 0.26 -10.60
CA GLY A 93 10.75 -0.48 -11.34
C GLY A 93 9.57 0.41 -11.77
N SER A 94 8.79 -0.06 -12.74
CA SER A 94 7.57 0.58 -13.24
C SER A 94 6.52 -0.48 -13.55
N HIS A 95 5.24 -0.13 -13.49
CA HIS A 95 4.14 -1.09 -13.40
C HIS A 95 3.06 -0.80 -14.45
N ASN A 96 2.55 -1.82 -15.12
CA ASN A 96 1.40 -1.65 -16.02
C ASN A 96 0.07 -1.71 -15.28
N GLU A 97 0.01 -2.52 -14.21
CA GLU A 97 -1.13 -2.64 -13.30
C GLU A 97 -0.58 -2.66 -11.87
N LEU A 98 -1.18 -1.88 -10.98
CA LEU A 98 -0.77 -1.76 -9.59
C LEU A 98 -1.91 -2.20 -8.65
N THR A 99 -1.62 -3.19 -7.83
CA THR A 99 -2.40 -3.49 -6.62
C THR A 99 -1.50 -3.28 -5.42
N TYR A 100 -1.97 -2.51 -4.45
CA TYR A 100 -1.21 -2.19 -3.25
C TYR A 100 -2.13 -2.02 -2.06
N SER A 101 -1.55 -2.15 -0.87
CA SER A 101 -2.24 -1.96 0.41
C SER A 101 -1.32 -1.27 1.40
N MET A 102 -1.90 -0.74 2.47
CA MET A 102 -1.19 -0.04 3.54
C MET A 102 -1.53 -0.60 4.91
N THR A 103 -0.57 -0.52 5.83
CA THR A 103 -0.80 -0.72 7.25
C THR A 103 0.15 0.15 8.08
N THR A 104 -0.16 0.37 9.36
CA THR A 104 0.71 1.11 10.29
C THR A 104 1.10 0.16 11.41
N ASP A 105 2.39 -0.04 11.61
CA ASP A 105 2.89 -0.94 12.66
C ASP A 105 2.81 -0.30 14.06
N LYS A 106 3.10 -1.11 15.09
CA LYS A 106 3.04 -0.65 16.48
C LYS A 106 4.10 0.38 16.84
N GLN A 107 5.14 0.50 16.03
CA GLN A 107 6.20 1.50 16.16
C GLN A 107 5.86 2.80 15.42
N GLY A 108 4.74 2.83 14.69
CA GLY A 108 4.29 3.98 13.94
C GLY A 108 4.78 4.04 12.51
N LYS A 109 5.48 3.01 12.04
CA LYS A 109 5.93 2.99 10.66
C LYS A 109 4.75 2.72 9.74
N VAL A 110 4.68 3.47 8.65
CA VAL A 110 3.70 3.24 7.60
C VAL A 110 4.29 2.27 6.60
N TRP A 111 3.58 1.19 6.33
CA TRP A 111 3.96 0.15 5.40
C TRP A 111 3.10 0.24 4.15
N VAL A 112 3.72 0.09 2.98
CA VAL A 112 3.04 -0.11 1.71
C VAL A 112 3.52 -1.43 1.14
N GLY A 113 2.59 -2.29 0.75
CA GLY A 113 2.88 -3.55 0.07
C GLY A 113 2.27 -3.53 -1.32
N TRP A 114 2.98 -4.06 -2.31
CA TRP A 114 2.49 -4.10 -3.69
C TRP A 114 2.98 -5.32 -4.45
N TYR A 115 2.26 -5.63 -5.52
CA TYR A 115 2.72 -6.55 -6.54
C TYR A 115 3.56 -5.79 -7.58
N TRP A 116 4.72 -6.34 -7.92
CA TRP A 116 5.66 -5.79 -8.89
C TRP A 116 5.83 -6.73 -10.09
N PHE A 117 5.93 -6.12 -11.27
CA PHE A 117 6.24 -6.78 -12.54
C PHE A 117 7.38 -6.04 -13.23
N SER A 118 8.52 -6.70 -13.44
CA SER A 118 9.58 -6.18 -14.31
C SER A 118 10.08 -7.27 -15.25
N GLY A 119 9.83 -7.11 -16.55
CA GLY A 119 10.22 -8.11 -17.54
C GLY A 119 9.34 -9.38 -17.47
N PHE A 120 9.91 -10.49 -17.01
CA PHE A 120 9.18 -11.76 -16.82
C PHE A 120 9.02 -12.14 -15.34
N ASP A 121 9.67 -11.42 -14.44
CA ASP A 121 9.70 -11.74 -13.02
C ASP A 121 8.57 -10.99 -12.29
N GLN A 122 7.83 -11.74 -11.47
CA GLN A 122 6.71 -11.28 -10.66
C GLN A 122 7.10 -11.33 -9.20
N ALA A 123 6.89 -10.25 -8.45
CA ALA A 123 7.26 -10.22 -7.04
C ALA A 123 6.18 -9.58 -6.18
N ILE A 124 6.14 -10.01 -4.91
CA ILE A 124 5.46 -9.29 -3.85
C ILE A 124 6.50 -8.49 -3.09
N CYS A 125 6.25 -7.20 -2.97
CA CYS A 125 7.18 -6.23 -2.43
C CYS A 125 6.56 -5.45 -1.27
N ALA A 126 7.40 -4.87 -0.44
CA ALA A 126 7.01 -3.87 0.53
C ALA A 126 8.10 -2.81 0.74
N SER A 127 7.68 -1.66 1.26
CA SER A 127 8.56 -0.61 1.80
C SER A 127 7.85 0.01 3.00
N PHE A 128 8.63 0.55 3.95
CA PHE A 128 8.09 1.26 5.09
C PHE A 128 8.69 2.66 5.24
N ASN A 129 7.94 3.56 5.84
CA ASN A 129 8.41 4.86 6.29
C ASN A 129 8.48 4.89 7.82
N ASP A 130 9.63 5.23 8.37
CA ASP A 130 9.87 5.29 9.82
C ASP A 130 9.74 6.70 10.43
N GLY A 131 9.15 7.63 9.68
CA GLY A 131 9.05 9.05 10.00
C GLY A 131 10.19 9.89 9.43
N SER A 132 11.24 9.27 8.87
CA SER A 132 12.35 10.00 8.23
C SER A 132 12.35 9.85 6.70
N ALA A 133 12.31 8.62 6.20
CA ALA A 133 12.33 8.30 4.78
C ALA A 133 11.66 6.94 4.52
N TRP A 134 11.31 6.69 3.27
CA TRP A 134 10.93 5.35 2.82
C TRP A 134 12.16 4.46 2.73
N SER A 135 12.04 3.21 3.15
CA SER A 135 13.05 2.18 2.98
C SER A 135 13.23 1.84 1.51
N ASP A 136 14.37 1.22 1.17
CA ASP A 136 14.49 0.53 -0.10
C ASP A 136 13.38 -0.53 -0.26
N THR A 137 13.07 -0.86 -1.52
CA THR A 137 12.10 -1.91 -1.84
C THR A 137 12.60 -3.26 -1.30
N MET A 138 11.79 -3.91 -0.48
CA MET A 138 12.02 -5.27 0.01
C MET A 138 11.20 -6.25 -0.81
N VAL A 139 11.85 -7.26 -1.37
CA VAL A 139 11.18 -8.39 -2.02
C VAL A 139 10.80 -9.42 -0.95
N ILE A 140 9.51 -9.71 -0.85
CA ILE A 140 8.92 -10.69 0.08
C ILE A 140 8.94 -12.09 -0.56
N ALA A 141 8.57 -12.17 -1.84
CA ALA A 141 8.52 -13.41 -2.60
C ALA A 141 8.59 -13.15 -4.11
N GLU A 142 9.13 -14.10 -4.86
CA GLU A 142 9.21 -14.09 -6.32
C GLU A 142 8.43 -15.27 -6.91
N TYR A 143 7.90 -15.09 -8.12
CA TYR A 143 7.08 -16.06 -8.82
C TYR A 143 7.47 -16.14 -10.29
N SER A 144 7.51 -17.36 -10.84
CA SER A 144 7.84 -17.59 -12.26
C SER A 144 6.67 -17.42 -13.22
N TYR A 145 5.44 -17.30 -12.71
CA TYR A 145 4.27 -17.07 -13.54
C TYR A 145 3.46 -15.85 -13.10
N SER A 146 2.81 -15.90 -11.93
CA SER A 146 2.06 -14.75 -11.45
C SER A 146 1.80 -14.63 -9.95
N SER A 147 1.59 -13.40 -9.48
CA SER A 147 1.11 -13.13 -8.12
C SER A 147 0.08 -11.99 -8.07
N ARG A 148 -0.66 -11.88 -6.96
CA ARG A 148 -1.64 -10.81 -6.71
C ARG A 148 -1.65 -10.43 -5.23
N GLY A 149 -1.88 -9.15 -4.95
CA GLY A 149 -1.88 -8.58 -3.60
C GLY A 149 -0.71 -7.60 -3.41
N PRO A 150 -0.12 -7.52 -2.21
CA PRO A 150 -0.50 -8.17 -0.95
C PRO A 150 -1.61 -7.42 -0.21
N ALA A 151 -2.24 -8.10 0.74
CA ALA A 151 -2.91 -7.47 1.87
C ALA A 151 -1.93 -7.38 3.05
N LEU A 152 -1.93 -6.25 3.76
CA LEU A 152 -1.09 -6.03 4.93
C LEU A 152 -1.92 -5.90 6.21
N THR A 153 -1.40 -6.42 7.32
CA THR A 153 -1.97 -6.22 8.66
C THR A 153 -0.87 -6.34 9.72
N VAL A 154 -1.21 -6.06 10.98
CA VAL A 154 -0.26 -6.11 12.10
C VAL A 154 -0.83 -6.97 13.21
N ASP A 155 -0.05 -7.94 13.69
CA ASP A 155 -0.51 -8.83 14.76
C ASP A 155 -0.39 -8.20 16.16
N THR A 156 -0.91 -8.91 17.16
CA THR A 156 -0.86 -8.47 18.56
C THR A 156 0.54 -8.48 19.16
N SER A 157 1.53 -9.11 18.53
CA SER A 157 2.95 -9.02 18.91
C SER A 157 3.65 -7.82 18.27
N GLY A 158 3.05 -7.20 17.25
CA GLY A 158 3.59 -6.05 16.53
C GLY A 158 4.28 -6.40 15.22
N LYS A 159 4.21 -7.65 14.77
CA LYS A 159 4.75 -8.04 13.46
C LYS A 159 3.81 -7.60 12.35
N VAL A 160 4.40 -7.08 11.27
CA VAL A 160 3.68 -6.81 10.03
C VAL A 160 3.54 -8.11 9.26
N TRP A 161 2.33 -8.43 8.82
CA TRP A 161 2.00 -9.59 8.02
C TRP A 161 1.61 -9.17 6.62
N ALA A 162 2.07 -9.93 5.63
CA ALA A 162 1.62 -9.87 4.25
C ALA A 162 0.92 -11.17 3.89
N GLY A 163 -0.23 -11.09 3.23
CA GLY A 163 -0.94 -12.21 2.63
C GLY A 163 -1.21 -11.97 1.15
N TRP A 164 -1.00 -12.98 0.31
CA TRP A 164 -1.10 -12.80 -1.14
C TRP A 164 -1.42 -14.11 -1.87
N LEU A 165 -1.73 -13.99 -3.16
CA LEU A 165 -1.88 -15.12 -4.07
C LEU A 165 -0.61 -15.27 -4.92
N GLY A 166 -0.10 -16.49 -5.02
CA GLY A 166 1.08 -16.83 -5.82
C GLY A 166 0.86 -18.03 -6.74
N CYS A 167 1.51 -18.03 -7.89
CA CYS A 167 1.38 -19.06 -8.93
C CYS A 167 2.68 -19.18 -9.73
N ASP A 168 3.28 -20.37 -9.78
CA ASP A 168 4.54 -20.60 -10.51
C ASP A 168 4.34 -21.15 -11.93
N SER A 169 3.20 -21.78 -12.21
CA SER A 169 2.97 -22.54 -13.46
C SER A 169 1.65 -22.25 -14.17
N GLY A 170 0.92 -21.21 -13.78
CA GLY A 170 -0.31 -20.73 -14.42
C GLY A 170 -1.61 -21.46 -14.10
N SER A 171 -1.56 -22.64 -13.50
CA SER A 171 -2.76 -23.45 -13.18
C SER A 171 -3.05 -23.60 -11.69
N ASN A 172 -2.10 -23.26 -10.81
CA ASN A 172 -2.16 -23.53 -9.37
C ASN A 172 -1.92 -22.26 -8.55
N TRP A 173 -2.97 -21.46 -8.39
CA TRP A 173 -2.95 -20.33 -7.45
C TRP A 173 -3.02 -20.83 -6.03
N ARG A 174 -2.14 -20.30 -5.16
CA ARG A 174 -2.05 -20.66 -3.75
C ARG A 174 -2.06 -19.41 -2.90
N VAL A 175 -2.57 -19.54 -1.67
CA VAL A 175 -2.54 -18.47 -0.68
C VAL A 175 -1.26 -18.61 0.13
N TYR A 176 -0.50 -17.53 0.23
CA TYR A 176 0.71 -17.46 1.04
C TYR A 176 0.61 -16.34 2.07
N ALA A 177 1.38 -16.49 3.14
CA ALA A 177 1.62 -15.44 4.12
C ALA A 177 3.10 -15.37 4.51
N SER A 178 3.56 -14.20 4.89
CA SER A 178 4.87 -13.96 5.50
C SER A 178 4.75 -12.82 6.51
N TYR A 179 5.63 -12.81 7.51
CA TYR A 179 5.70 -11.72 8.48
C TYR A 179 7.09 -11.12 8.53
N TYR A 180 7.15 -9.83 8.84
CA TYR A 180 8.40 -9.12 9.08
C TYR A 180 8.80 -9.25 10.55
N ASP A 181 10.03 -9.68 10.82
CA ASP A 181 10.56 -9.93 12.16
C ASP A 181 11.43 -8.80 12.73
N GLU A 182 11.19 -7.57 12.26
CA GLU A 182 12.00 -6.36 12.50
C GLU A 182 13.32 -6.30 11.72
N SER A 183 13.73 -7.40 11.06
CA SER A 183 14.93 -7.43 10.23
C SER A 183 14.67 -7.93 8.81
N VAL A 184 13.98 -9.05 8.67
CA VAL A 184 13.70 -9.72 7.41
C VAL A 184 12.27 -10.23 7.37
N TRP A 185 11.78 -10.48 6.16
CA TRP A 185 10.56 -11.23 5.96
C TRP A 185 10.84 -12.72 6.18
N SER A 186 9.92 -13.42 6.84
CA SER A 186 9.99 -14.88 6.95
C SER A 186 9.85 -15.53 5.57
N ASP A 187 10.31 -16.77 5.42
CA ASP A 187 10.01 -17.55 4.22
C ASP A 187 8.48 -17.61 3.98
N PRO A 188 8.02 -17.55 2.71
CA PRO A 188 6.60 -17.68 2.39
C PRO A 188 5.98 -18.97 2.94
N MET A 189 4.97 -18.80 3.79
CA MET A 189 4.20 -19.88 4.39
C MET A 189 3.00 -20.20 3.50
N LEU A 190 2.85 -21.47 3.09
CA LEU A 190 1.67 -21.93 2.38
C LEU A 190 0.46 -21.98 3.33
N VAL A 191 -0.57 -21.19 3.02
CA VAL A 191 -1.82 -21.12 3.81
C VAL A 191 -2.90 -22.01 3.22
N SER A 192 -3.01 -22.06 1.89
CA SER A 192 -3.96 -22.93 1.19
C SER A 192 -3.42 -23.38 -0.17
N ASP A 193 -3.64 -24.65 -0.49
CA ASP A 193 -3.21 -25.33 -1.72
C ASP A 193 -4.36 -25.71 -2.66
N GLU A 194 -5.59 -25.27 -2.36
CA GLU A 194 -6.76 -25.63 -3.17
C GLU A 194 -6.63 -25.10 -4.60
N SER A 195 -6.65 -26.03 -5.56
CA SER A 195 -6.75 -25.73 -6.99
C SER A 195 -8.17 -25.26 -7.32
N GLY A 196 -8.41 -23.96 -7.26
CA GLY A 196 -9.69 -23.36 -7.65
C GLY A 196 -9.55 -21.88 -7.91
N VAL A 197 -10.24 -21.38 -8.94
CA VAL A 197 -10.30 -19.94 -9.24
C VAL A 197 -11.25 -19.28 -8.24
N GLY A 198 -10.82 -19.18 -6.98
CA GLY A 198 -11.47 -18.36 -5.97
C GLY A 198 -11.21 -16.90 -6.32
N GLY A 199 -12.26 -16.17 -6.70
CA GLY A 199 -12.19 -14.74 -6.96
C GLY A 199 -11.67 -13.95 -5.75
N TRP A 200 -10.96 -12.87 -6.06
CA TRP A 200 -10.53 -11.74 -5.22
C TRP A 200 -10.48 -11.98 -3.70
N PRO A 201 -9.29 -12.09 -3.08
CA PRO A 201 -9.19 -11.86 -1.65
C PRO A 201 -9.57 -10.39 -1.37
N ILE A 202 -10.75 -10.18 -0.80
CA ILE A 202 -11.05 -8.97 -0.04
C ILE A 202 -10.23 -9.08 1.25
N ALA A 203 -9.39 -8.09 1.50
CA ALA A 203 -8.68 -7.98 2.76
C ALA A 203 -9.68 -7.97 3.93
N ILE A 204 -9.38 -8.73 4.98
CA ILE A 204 -10.00 -8.54 6.29
C ILE A 204 -9.18 -7.45 6.98
N THR A 205 -9.80 -6.31 7.24
CA THR A 205 -9.26 -5.24 8.11
C THR A 205 -9.50 -5.57 9.57
#